data_AF-A0A6F8T9D6-F1
#
_entry.id   AF-A0A6F8T9D6-F1
#
_cell.length_a   1.000
_cell.length_b   1.000
_cell.length_c   1.000
_cell.angle_alpha   90.00
_cell.angle_beta   90.00
_cell.angle_gamma   90.00
#
_symmetry.space_group_name_H-M   'P 1'
#
loop_
_entity.id
_entity.type
_entity.pdbx_description
1 polymer ?
#
loop_
_entity_poly.entity_id
_entity_poly.type
_entity_poly.pdbx_seq_one_letter_code
_entity_poly.pdbx_strand_id
1 'polypeptide(L)' 'MQSNGAIQRYFYRYKSAVDEGGVDALFDQNRRKPNFKNRVGEAIESAVKEYAIAYPDHGQHRTSIELRKQGFFVSGSGV' A
#
# COMPACT_ATOMS: atom_id res chain seq x y z
N MET A 1 10.94 -33.86 -10.88
CA MET A 1 11.79 -33.00 -11.74
C MET A 1 10.99 -31.72 -12.04
N GLN A 2 11.05 -30.72 -11.15
CA GLN A 2 10.39 -29.43 -11.36
C GLN A 2 11.36 -28.46 -12.05
N SER A 3 10.82 -27.63 -12.91
CA SER A 3 11.51 -26.86 -13.95
C SER A 3 12.43 -25.76 -13.41
N ASN A 4 13.74 -25.88 -13.67
CA ASN A 4 14.75 -24.83 -13.41
C ASN A 4 14.62 -23.60 -14.35
N GLY A 5 13.66 -23.59 -15.27
CA GLY A 5 13.49 -22.50 -16.25
C GLY A 5 13.11 -21.16 -15.61
N ALA A 6 12.52 -21.14 -14.41
CA ALA A 6 12.23 -19.90 -13.70
C ALA A 6 13.52 -19.20 -13.24
N ILE A 7 14.44 -19.92 -12.62
CA ILE A 7 15.69 -19.39 -12.06
C ILE A 7 16.56 -18.78 -13.18
N GLN A 8 16.65 -19.47 -14.32
CA GLN A 8 17.40 -18.99 -15.48
C GLN A 8 16.80 -17.70 -16.08
N ARG A 9 15.47 -17.59 -16.16
CA ARG A 9 14.80 -16.37 -16.62
C ARG A 9 15.05 -15.18 -15.68
N TYR A 10 15.07 -15.41 -14.36
CA TYR A 10 15.40 -14.35 -13.40
C TYR A 10 16.85 -13.89 -13.57
N PHE A 11 17.81 -14.81 -13.68
CA PHE A 11 19.22 -14.47 -13.86
C PHE A 11 19.45 -13.53 -15.05
N TYR A 12 18.94 -13.89 -16.24
CA TYR A 12 19.10 -13.07 -17.42
C TYR A 12 18.33 -11.74 -17.34
N ARG A 13 17.16 -11.70 -16.69
CA ARG A 13 16.43 -10.44 -16.45
C ARG A 13 17.27 -9.47 -15.60
N TYR A 14 17.88 -9.94 -14.52
CA TYR A 14 18.73 -9.11 -13.66
C TYR A 14 20.01 -8.69 -14.40
N LYS A 15 20.62 -9.60 -15.15
CA LYS A 15 21.83 -9.31 -15.93
C LYS A 15 21.59 -8.22 -16.98
N SER A 16 20.52 -8.33 -17.78
CA SER A 16 20.16 -7.31 -18.77
C SER A 16 19.84 -5.95 -18.12
N ALA A 17 19.14 -5.93 -16.99
CA ALA A 17 18.85 -4.68 -16.28
C ALA A 17 20.13 -3.96 -15.81
N VAL A 18 21.12 -4.71 -15.30
CA VAL A 18 22.42 -4.14 -14.90
C VAL A 18 23.22 -3.66 -16.10
N ASP A 19 23.18 -4.39 -17.21
CA ASP A 19 23.92 -4.01 -18.42
C ASP A 19 23.33 -2.73 -19.07
N GLU A 20 22.03 -2.49 -18.94
CA GLU A 20 21.33 -1.33 -19.52
C GLU A 20 21.32 -0.09 -18.61
N GLY A 21 21.20 -0.26 -17.28
CA GLY A 21 20.99 0.86 -16.35
C GLY A 21 21.80 0.76 -15.05
N GLY A 22 22.83 -0.08 -15.02
CA GLY A 22 23.70 -0.27 -13.87
C GLY A 22 22.97 -0.82 -12.64
N VAL A 23 23.55 -0.61 -11.46
CA VAL A 23 22.95 -1.07 -10.19
C VAL A 23 21.64 -0.34 -9.89
N ASP A 24 21.48 0.89 -10.38
CA ASP A 24 20.28 1.71 -10.17
C ASP A 24 19.02 1.08 -10.76
N ALA A 25 19.15 0.38 -11.89
CA ALA A 25 18.04 -0.35 -12.53
C ALA A 25 17.45 -1.49 -11.68
N LEU A 26 18.16 -1.94 -10.64
CA LEU A 26 17.68 -3.00 -9.74
C LEU A 26 16.74 -2.49 -8.65
N PHE A 27 16.78 -1.20 -8.31
CA PHE A 27 15.98 -0.66 -7.20
C PHE A 27 14.49 -0.50 -7.54
N ASP A 28 14.14 -0.23 -8.79
CA ASP A 28 12.81 0.25 -9.16
C ASP A 28 11.86 -0.83 -9.72
N GLN A 29 12.38 -2.03 -10.00
CA GLN A 29 11.66 -3.06 -10.78
C GLN A 29 10.65 -3.90 -9.98
N ASN A 30 10.76 -3.97 -8.65
CA ASN A 30 9.97 -4.90 -7.82
C ASN A 30 9.06 -4.23 -6.78
N ARG A 31 9.00 -2.90 -6.70
CA ARG A 31 8.04 -2.26 -5.80
C ARG A 31 6.65 -2.30 -6.42
N ARG A 32 5.68 -2.88 -5.69
CA ARG A 32 4.25 -2.67 -5.99
C ARG A 32 3.99 -1.17 -5.94
N LYS A 33 3.68 -0.57 -7.10
CA LYS A 33 3.24 0.82 -7.15
C LYS A 33 1.94 0.96 -6.34
N PRO A 34 1.76 2.05 -5.57
CA PRO A 34 0.51 2.31 -4.89
C PRO A 34 -0.67 2.27 -5.86
N ASN A 35 -1.73 1.54 -5.51
CA ASN A 35 -2.96 1.56 -6.29
C ASN A 35 -3.82 2.74 -5.82
N PHE A 36 -3.82 3.82 -6.58
CA PHE A 36 -4.58 5.04 -6.24
C PHE A 36 -6.08 4.80 -6.08
N LYS A 37 -6.65 3.76 -6.70
CA LYS A 37 -8.07 3.40 -6.52
C LYS A 37 -8.40 2.95 -5.09
N ASN A 38 -7.40 2.49 -4.35
CA ASN A 38 -7.55 2.05 -2.96
C ASN A 38 -7.19 3.17 -1.96
N ARG A 39 -6.93 4.39 -2.45
CA ARG A 39 -6.59 5.52 -1.60
C ARG A 39 -7.86 6.08 -0.95
N VAL A 40 -7.77 6.36 0.35
CA VAL A 40 -8.82 7.06 1.09
C VAL A 40 -8.82 8.53 0.66
N GLY A 41 -10.00 9.12 0.51
CA GLY A 41 -10.11 10.54 0.15
C GLY A 41 -9.61 11.44 1.28
N GLU A 42 -9.00 12.57 0.93
CA GLU A 42 -8.41 13.51 1.90
C GLU A 42 -9.39 13.99 2.99
N ALA A 43 -10.67 14.16 2.64
CA ALA A 43 -11.71 14.51 3.61
C ALA A 43 -11.93 13.41 4.66
N ILE A 44 -11.88 12.13 4.24
CA ILE A 44 -11.98 11.00 5.17
C ILE A 44 -10.71 10.87 5.99
N GLU A 45 -9.52 11.05 5.39
CA GLU A 45 -8.24 11.05 6.11
C GLU A 45 -8.22 12.14 7.20
N SER A 46 -8.72 13.33 6.89
CA SER A 46 -8.82 14.45 7.83
C SER A 46 -9.79 14.13 8.98
N ALA A 47 -10.97 13.59 8.67
CA ALA A 47 -11.95 13.20 9.68
C ALA A 47 -11.41 12.11 10.63
N VAL A 48 -10.69 11.11 10.10
CA VAL A 48 -10.03 10.08 10.91
C VAL A 48 -8.99 10.70 11.85
N LYS A 49 -8.17 11.62 11.34
CA LYS A 49 -7.12 12.29 12.14
C LYS A 49 -7.71 13.14 13.26
N GLU A 50 -8.72 13.96 12.96
CA GLU A 50 -9.41 14.79 13.96
C GLU A 50 -10.07 13.91 15.03
N TYR A 51 -10.73 12.83 14.62
CA TYR A 51 -11.37 11.90 15.52
C TYR A 51 -10.35 11.20 16.45
N ALA A 52 -9.20 10.75 15.91
CA ALA A 52 -8.16 10.10 16.70
C ALA A 52 -7.54 11.02 17.76
N ILE A 53 -7.45 12.32 17.47
CA ILE A 53 -7.02 13.34 18.45
C ILE A 53 -8.07 13.51 19.56
N ALA A 54 -9.36 13.52 19.19
CA ALA A 54 -10.45 13.71 20.14
C ALA A 54 -10.69 12.47 21.03
N TYR A 55 -10.49 11.26 20.50
CA TYR A 55 -10.80 9.99 21.17
C TYR A 55 -9.66 8.96 20.99
N PRO A 56 -8.51 9.15 21.68
CA PRO A 56 -7.32 8.33 21.46
C PRO A 56 -7.45 6.87 21.92
N ASP A 57 -8.43 6.56 22.77
CA ASP A 57 -8.73 5.22 23.28
C ASP A 57 -9.66 4.42 22.34
N HIS A 58 -10.25 5.07 21.35
CA HIS A 58 -11.13 4.42 20.39
C HIS A 58 -10.32 3.70 19.31
N GLY A 59 -10.35 2.36 19.34
CA GLY A 59 -9.71 1.53 18.31
C GLY A 59 -10.39 1.63 16.93
N GLN A 60 -9.71 1.11 15.91
CA GLN A 60 -10.06 1.21 14.49
C GLN A 60 -11.54 0.90 14.16
N HIS A 61 -12.11 -0.15 14.77
CA HIS A 61 -13.50 -0.54 14.53
C HIS A 61 -14.49 0.48 15.11
N ARG A 62 -14.23 0.98 16.33
CA ARG A 62 -15.08 1.98 16.96
C ARG A 62 -15.03 3.30 16.19
N THR A 63 -13.83 3.73 15.79
CA THR A 63 -13.63 4.90 14.93
C THR A 63 -14.39 4.79 13.61
N SER A 64 -14.32 3.64 12.92
CA SER A 64 -15.05 3.43 11.67
C SER A 64 -16.58 3.52 11.83
N ILE A 65 -17.12 3.05 12.96
CA ILE A 65 -18.56 3.11 13.26
C ILE A 65 -19.00 4.54 13.56
N GLU A 66 -18.25 5.26 14.40
CA GLU A 66 -18.60 6.65 14.76
C GLU A 66 -18.45 7.60 13.57
N LEU A 67 -17.41 7.45 12.75
CA LEU A 67 -17.26 8.20 11.50
C LEU A 67 -18.40 7.91 10.53
N ARG A 68 -18.87 6.66 10.47
CA ARG A 68 -20.03 6.30 9.64
C ARG A 68 -21.31 7.01 10.08
N LYS A 69 -21.50 7.21 11.39
CA LYS A 69 -22.63 8.02 11.92
C LYS A 69 -22.52 9.50 11.52
N GLN A 70 -21.31 10.00 11.28
CA GLN A 70 -21.03 11.36 10.82
C GLN A 70 -21.06 11.49 9.28
N GLY A 71 -21.33 10.40 8.55
CA GLY A 71 -21.39 10.37 7.09
C GLY A 71 -20.07 10.04 6.38
N PHE A 72 -19.01 9.72 7.13
CA PHE A 72 -17.74 9.26 6.58
C PHE A 72 -17.68 7.73 6.53
N PHE A 73 -17.52 7.18 5.32
CA PHE A 73 -17.51 5.74 5.11
C PHE A 73 -16.09 5.23 4.92
N VAL A 74 -15.56 4.55 5.95
CA VAL A 74 -14.26 3.89 5.93
C VAL A 74 -14.35 2.56 6.67
N SER A 75 -13.68 1.53 6.16
CA SER A 75 -13.63 0.23 6.86
C SER A 75 -12.70 0.31 8.06
N GLY A 76 -12.90 -0.54 9.08
CA GLY A 76 -11.99 -0.59 10.23
C GLY A 76 -10.52 -0.89 9.86
N SER A 77 -10.25 -1.54 8.72
CA SER A 77 -8.87 -1.73 8.22
C SER A 77 -8.31 -0.53 7.45
N GLY A 78 -9.17 0.42 7.08
CA GLY A 78 -8.81 1.65 6.36
C GLY A 78 -8.80 2.89 7.25
N VAL A 79 -9.10 2.72 8.55
CA VAL A 79 -8.88 3.72 9.61
C VAL A 79 -7.44 3.62 10.07
#